data_AF-A0AAV9VUM4-F1
#
_entry.id   AF-A0AAV9VUM4-F1
#
_cell.length_a   1.000
_cell.length_b   1.000
_cell.length_c   1.000
_cell.angle_alpha   90.00
_cell.angle_beta   90.00
_cell.angle_gamma   90.00
#
_symmetry.space_group_name_H-M   'P 1'
#
loop_
_entity.id
_entity.type
_entity.pdbx_description
1 polymer ?
#
loop_
_entity_poly.entity_id
_entity_poly.type
_entity_poly.pdbx_seq_one_letter_code
_entity_poly.pdbx_strand_id
1 'polypeptide(L)'
;MSSKRKERDKDKPKKPYHIKRADLDLDFYQQQQEQKSFSLLFTRSYRSLVRSRQFYAYLVLQAVAAWYGLGQGFLCVGILWMMYANTGRRKEGEKSSWSVFNKGFEAIEGSTDMEAVEREIRSRGLI
;
A
#
# COMPACT_ATOMS: atom_id res chain seq x y z
N MET A 1 -32.17 -11.94 -41.71
CA MET A 1 -31.09 -12.82 -41.19
C MET A 1 -29.80 -12.11 -40.72
N SER A 2 -29.76 -10.77 -40.58
CA SER A 2 -28.51 -10.03 -40.25
C SER A 2 -28.34 -9.62 -38.77
N SER A 3 -29.41 -9.64 -37.97
CA SER A 3 -29.39 -9.09 -36.60
C SER A 3 -28.71 -10.02 -35.57
N LYS A 4 -28.81 -11.35 -35.70
CA LYS A 4 -28.27 -12.33 -34.74
C LYS A 4 -26.74 -12.47 -34.69
N ARG A 5 -25.98 -11.85 -35.60
CA ARG A 5 -24.50 -11.88 -35.56
C ARG A 5 -23.92 -10.86 -34.58
N LYS A 6 -24.63 -9.78 -34.24
CA LYS A 6 -24.10 -8.70 -33.39
C LYS A 6 -24.17 -9.00 -31.89
N GLU A 7 -25.07 -9.87 -31.44
CA GLU A 7 -25.18 -10.22 -30.01
C GLU A 7 -24.11 -11.20 -29.54
N ARG A 8 -23.66 -12.12 -30.39
CA ARG A 8 -22.66 -13.15 -30.03
C ARG A 8 -21.23 -12.64 -29.88
N ASP A 9 -20.98 -11.37 -30.18
CA ASP A 9 -19.64 -10.78 -30.11
C ASP A 9 -19.38 -10.03 -28.80
N LYS A 10 -20.39 -9.90 -27.93
CA LYS A 10 -20.27 -9.21 -26.64
C LYS A 10 -19.79 -10.11 -25.48
N ASP A 11 -19.92 -11.43 -25.62
CA ASP A 11 -19.61 -12.42 -24.56
C ASP A 11 -18.29 -13.17 -24.76
N LYS A 12 -17.32 -12.59 -25.47
CA LYS A 12 -15.97 -13.16 -25.54
C LYS A 12 -15.13 -12.61 -24.39
N PRO A 13 -14.47 -13.45 -23.59
CA PRO A 13 -13.55 -12.97 -22.56
C PRO A 13 -12.51 -12.07 -23.21
N LYS A 14 -12.48 -10.79 -22.79
CA LYS A 14 -11.52 -9.81 -23.32
C LYS A 14 -10.11 -10.35 -23.06
N LYS A 15 -9.29 -10.39 -24.10
CA LYS A 15 -7.88 -10.81 -23.97
C LYS A 15 -7.19 -9.90 -22.92
N PRO A 16 -6.33 -10.45 -22.04
CA PRO A 16 -5.78 -9.73 -20.88
C PRO A 16 -5.07 -8.41 -21.21
N TYR A 17 -4.70 -8.18 -22.47
CA TYR A 17 -3.90 -7.05 -22.93
C TYR A 17 -4.70 -5.99 -23.71
N HIS A 18 -6.02 -6.15 -23.85
CA HIS A 18 -6.88 -5.16 -24.47
C HIS A 18 -7.55 -4.26 -23.43
N ILE A 19 -6.75 -3.56 -22.63
CA ILE A 19 -7.20 -2.48 -21.77
C ILE A 19 -7.35 -1.24 -22.65
N LYS A 20 -8.59 -0.78 -22.85
CA LYS A 20 -8.85 0.50 -23.54
C LYS A 20 -8.54 1.64 -22.57
N ARG A 21 -8.12 2.81 -23.07
CA ARG A 21 -7.92 4.00 -22.21
C ARG A 21 -9.15 4.38 -21.39
N ALA A 22 -10.35 4.02 -21.86
CA ALA A 22 -11.61 4.23 -21.13
C ALA A 22 -11.87 3.19 -20.03
N ASP A 23 -11.21 2.02 -20.07
CA ASP A 23 -11.24 1.00 -19.02
C ASP A 23 -10.10 1.23 -17.99
N LEU A 24 -9.24 2.24 -18.24
CA LEU A 24 -8.16 2.62 -17.33
C LEU A 24 -8.72 3.56 -16.27
N ASP A 25 -8.92 3.04 -15.06
CA ASP A 25 -9.54 3.73 -13.92
C ASP A 25 -8.63 4.84 -13.36
N LEU A 26 -8.57 5.97 -14.07
CA LEU A 26 -7.72 7.12 -13.76
C LEU A 26 -8.07 7.78 -12.44
N ASP A 27 -9.34 7.70 -12.01
CA ASP A 27 -9.83 8.30 -10.77
C ASP A 27 -9.18 7.63 -9.56
N PHE A 28 -9.02 6.30 -9.58
CA PHE A 28 -8.30 5.56 -8.54
C PHE A 28 -6.81 5.94 -8.47
N TYR A 29 -6.17 6.18 -9.61
CA TYR A 29 -4.77 6.63 -9.65
C TYR A 29 -4.59 8.07 -9.15
N GLN A 30 -5.51 8.97 -9.50
CA GLN A 30 -5.51 10.34 -9.01
C GLN A 30 -5.74 10.40 -7.50
N GLN A 31 -6.67 9.59 -6.98
CA GLN A 31 -6.89 9.45 -5.53
C GLN A 31 -5.65 8.90 -4.80
N GLN A 32 -4.93 7.94 -5.39
CA GLN A 32 -3.66 7.47 -4.81
C GLN A 32 -2.57 8.55 -4.82
N GLN A 33 -2.50 9.39 -5.86
CA GLN A 33 -1.55 10.51 -5.89
C GLN A 33 -1.91 11.59 -4.88
N GLU A 34 -3.19 11.93 -4.73
CA GLU A 34 -3.65 12.86 -3.69
C GLU A 34 -3.38 12.33 -2.28
N GLN A 35 -3.58 11.02 -2.05
CA GLN A 35 -3.23 10.36 -0.78
C GLN A 35 -1.73 10.37 -0.49
N LYS A 36 -0.87 10.40 -1.52
CA LYS A 36 0.58 10.51 -1.40
C LYS A 36 1.07 11.96 -1.23
N SER A 37 0.19 12.96 -1.26
CA SER A 37 0.60 14.34 -1.03
C SER A 37 1.16 14.46 0.40
N PHE A 38 2.47 14.70 0.46
CA PHE A 38 3.25 14.70 1.69
C PHE A 38 2.69 15.67 2.74
N SER A 39 2.14 16.81 2.29
CA SER A 39 1.52 17.83 3.13
C SER A 39 0.23 17.36 3.84
N LEU A 40 -0.64 16.60 3.15
CA LEU A 40 -1.85 16.05 3.75
C LEU A 40 -1.51 14.95 4.76
N LEU A 41 -0.53 14.10 4.45
CA LEU A 41 -0.03 13.08 5.37
C LEU A 41 0.59 13.71 6.62
N PHE A 42 1.36 14.78 6.47
CA PHE A 42 1.92 15.54 7.60
C PHE A 42 0.83 16.15 8.47
N THR A 43 -0.16 16.80 7.86
CA THR A 43 -1.24 17.48 8.59
C THR A 43 -2.08 16.48 9.39
N ARG A 44 -2.39 15.32 8.81
CA ARG A 44 -3.13 14.24 9.49
C ARG A 44 -2.32 13.61 10.62
N SER A 45 -1.05 13.34 10.37
CA SER A 45 -0.13 12.77 11.37
C SER A 45 0.06 13.72 12.54
N TYR A 46 0.27 15.00 12.27
CA TYR A 46 0.41 16.06 13.27
C TYR A 46 -0.83 16.17 14.16
N ARG A 47 -2.03 16.21 13.56
CA ARG A 47 -3.29 16.25 14.32
C ARG A 47 -3.49 15.01 15.20
N SER A 48 -3.06 13.83 14.71
CA SER A 48 -3.13 12.59 15.48
C SER A 48 -2.18 12.61 16.69
N LEU A 49 -0.94 13.08 16.48
CA LEU A 49 0.08 13.20 17.53
C LEU A 49 -0.36 14.18 18.62
N VAL A 50 -0.83 15.37 18.25
CA VAL A 50 -1.30 16.42 19.17
C VAL A 50 -2.54 16.00 19.97
N ARG A 51 -3.35 15.06 19.46
CA ARG A 51 -4.50 14.55 20.22
C ARG A 51 -4.13 13.40 21.17
N SER A 52 -2.96 12.79 20.99
CA SER A 52 -2.60 11.57 21.70
C SER A 52 -2.02 11.84 23.08
N ARG A 53 -2.75 11.44 24.13
CA ARG A 53 -2.29 11.56 25.53
C ARG A 53 -1.01 10.77 25.81
N GLN A 54 -0.86 9.62 25.16
CA GLN A 54 0.31 8.74 25.28
C GLN A 54 1.60 9.43 24.79
N PHE A 55 1.51 10.27 23.75
CA PHE A 55 2.64 11.02 23.23
C PHE A 55 3.14 12.08 24.21
N TYR A 56 2.23 12.85 24.83
CA TYR A 56 2.62 13.82 25.86
C TYR A 56 3.22 13.15 27.10
N ALA A 57 2.64 12.03 27.55
CA ALA A 57 3.20 11.27 28.67
C ALA A 57 4.62 10.80 28.36
N TYR A 58 4.86 10.34 27.13
CA TYR A 58 6.20 9.97 26.67
C TYR A 58 7.16 11.17 26.65
N LEU A 59 6.74 12.34 26.17
CA LEU A 59 7.58 13.54 26.17
C LEU A 59 7.99 13.99 27.58
N VAL A 60 7.08 13.91 28.55
CA VAL A 60 7.40 14.21 29.95
C VAL A 60 8.43 13.20 30.48
N LEU A 61 8.22 11.91 30.23
CA LEU A 61 9.15 10.87 30.68
C LEU A 61 10.52 11.00 30.01
N GLN A 62 10.55 11.39 28.73
CA GLN A 62 11.76 11.71 27.98
C GLN A 62 12.51 12.91 28.55
N ALA A 63 11.80 13.96 28.96
CA ALA A 63 12.42 15.12 29.60
C ALA A 63 13.02 14.77 30.97
N VAL A 64 12.33 13.95 31.76
CA VAL A 64 12.86 13.41 33.02
C VAL A 64 14.09 12.55 32.76
N ALA A 65 14.05 11.62 31.81
CA ALA A 65 15.19 10.77 31.46
C ALA A 65 16.41 11.56 30.97
N ALA A 66 16.19 12.65 30.22
CA ALA A 66 17.25 13.55 29.79
C ALA A 66 17.91 14.26 30.98
N TRP A 67 17.15 14.65 32.00
CA TRP A 67 17.67 15.23 33.24
C TRP A 67 18.61 14.28 33.98
N TYR A 68 18.30 12.98 33.96
CA TYR A 68 19.14 11.92 34.54
C TYR A 68 20.32 11.50 33.65
N GLY A 69 20.55 12.14 32.50
CA GLY A 69 21.62 11.80 31.56
C GLY A 69 21.35 10.55 30.70
N LEU A 70 20.19 9.91 30.86
CA LEU A 70 19.78 8.70 30.13
C LEU A 70 18.88 9.01 28.92
N GLY A 71 18.79 10.28 28.52
CA GLY A 71 17.86 10.74 27.50
C GLY A 71 18.02 10.02 26.15
N GLN A 72 19.25 9.74 25.71
CA GLN A 72 19.50 9.09 24.42
C GLN A 72 19.00 7.65 24.39
N GLY A 73 19.28 6.86 25.44
CA GLY A 73 18.81 5.48 25.54
C GLY A 73 17.28 5.41 25.59
N PHE A 74 16.67 6.30 26.39
CA PHE A 74 15.22 6.39 26.49
C PHE A 74 14.57 6.80 25.16
N LEU A 75 15.24 7.67 24.38
CA LEU A 75 14.80 8.07 23.05
C LEU A 75 14.79 6.90 22.08
N CYS A 76 15.85 6.09 22.04
CA CYS A 76 15.91 4.90 21.20
C CYS A 76 14.78 3.91 21.53
N VAL A 77 14.56 3.64 22.82
CA VAL A 77 13.48 2.75 23.28
C VAL A 77 12.11 3.31 22.91
N GLY A 78 11.92 4.63 23.05
CA GLY A 78 10.67 5.27 22.71
C GLY A 78 10.34 5.26 21.22
N ILE A 79 11.33 5.40 20.34
CA ILE A 79 11.13 5.23 18.89
C ILE A 79 10.63 3.80 18.61
N LEU A 80 11.28 2.79 19.18
CA LEU A 80 10.87 1.39 19.01
C LEU A 80 9.45 1.15 19.55
N TRP A 81 9.14 1.71 20.72
CA TRP A 81 7.79 1.64 21.29
C TRP A 81 6.75 2.32 20.40
N MET A 82 7.04 3.50 19.85
CA MET A 82 6.11 4.20 18.96
C MET A 82 5.89 3.43 17.67
N MET A 83 6.93 2.81 17.10
CA MET A 83 6.78 1.93 15.94
C MET A 83 5.87 0.75 16.26
N TYR A 84 6.06 0.10 17.42
CA TYR A 84 5.22 -1.00 17.86
C TYR A 84 3.77 -0.57 18.11
N ALA A 85 3.54 0.50 18.85
CA ALA A 85 2.21 1.00 19.17
C ALA A 85 1.46 1.55 17.95
N ASN A 86 2.20 2.08 16.95
CA ASN A 86 1.65 2.51 15.68
C ASN A 86 1.44 1.36 14.68
N THR A 87 2.06 0.19 14.92
CA THR A 87 1.86 -0.99 14.08
C THR A 87 0.40 -1.42 14.20
N GLY A 88 -0.41 -0.95 13.26
CA GLY A 88 -1.82 -1.26 13.18
C GLY A 88 -2.04 -2.75 12.94
N ARG A 89 -3.19 -3.25 13.38
CA ARG A 89 -3.65 -4.58 12.95
C ARG A 89 -4.00 -4.51 11.47
N ARG A 90 -3.58 -5.51 10.70
CA ARG A 90 -4.05 -5.67 9.30
C ARG A 90 -5.57 -5.62 9.29
N LYS A 91 -6.16 -4.86 8.37
CA LYS A 91 -7.61 -4.93 8.17
C LYS A 91 -7.96 -6.29 7.60
N GLU A 92 -9.05 -6.89 8.06
CA GLU A 92 -9.54 -8.17 7.53
C GLU A 92 -9.80 -8.02 6.03
N GLY A 93 -8.99 -8.70 5.20
CA GLY A 93 -9.07 -8.63 3.74
C GLY A 93 -7.88 -7.95 3.03
N GLU A 94 -6.96 -7.30 3.76
CA GLU A 94 -5.73 -6.76 3.14
C GLU A 94 -4.75 -7.89 2.82
N LYS A 95 -4.56 -8.16 1.52
CA LYS A 95 -3.53 -9.07 1.02
C LYS A 95 -2.14 -8.55 1.42
N SER A 96 -1.31 -9.42 1.98
CA SER A 96 0.09 -9.14 2.25
C SER A 96 0.89 -8.96 0.97
N SER A 97 1.92 -8.11 1.04
CA SER A 97 2.88 -7.89 -0.06
C SER A 97 3.58 -9.16 -0.50
N TRP A 98 3.73 -10.12 0.40
CA TRP A 98 4.24 -11.45 0.10
C TRP A 98 3.09 -12.41 -0.13
N SER A 99 3.08 -13.06 -1.28
CA SER A 99 2.08 -14.09 -1.64
C SER A 99 2.00 -15.22 -0.61
N VAL A 100 3.12 -15.59 0.02
CA VAL A 100 3.21 -16.62 1.08
C VAL A 100 2.23 -16.42 2.23
N PHE A 101 1.87 -15.18 2.57
CA PHE A 101 0.92 -14.93 3.68
C PHE A 101 -0.52 -14.66 3.19
N ASN A 102 -0.79 -14.80 1.89
CA ASN A 102 -2.13 -14.71 1.31
C ASN A 102 -2.74 -16.11 1.14
N LYS A 103 -4.05 -16.23 1.38
CA LYS A 103 -4.77 -17.47 1.07
C LYS A 103 -4.60 -17.77 -0.42
N GLY A 104 -4.13 -18.98 -0.74
CA GLY A 104 -3.93 -19.41 -2.13
C GLY A 104 -2.66 -18.89 -2.80
N PHE A 105 -1.69 -18.36 -2.06
CA PHE A 105 -0.45 -17.79 -2.64
C PHE A 105 -0.71 -16.68 -3.66
N GLU A 106 -1.83 -15.97 -3.52
CA GLU A 106 -2.20 -14.91 -4.44
C GLU A 106 -1.27 -13.71 -4.27
N ALA A 107 -0.65 -13.27 -5.36
CA ALA A 107 0.10 -12.03 -5.37
C ALA A 107 -0.86 -10.82 -5.31
N ILE A 108 -0.37 -9.68 -4.82
CA ILE A 108 -1.17 -8.45 -4.82
C ILE A 108 -1.42 -8.00 -6.26
N GLU A 109 -2.60 -7.48 -6.52
CA GLU A 109 -2.95 -6.88 -7.81
C GLU A 109 -1.97 -5.73 -8.13
N GLY A 110 -1.22 -5.87 -9.24
CA GLY A 110 -0.16 -4.94 -9.62
C GLY A 110 1.26 -5.36 -9.22
N SER A 111 1.47 -6.51 -8.58
CA SER A 111 2.80 -7.13 -8.51
C SER A 111 3.25 -7.59 -9.89
N THR A 112 4.54 -7.42 -10.21
CA THR A 112 5.12 -7.90 -11.46
C THR A 112 4.86 -9.39 -11.65
N ASP A 113 4.05 -9.73 -12.64
CA ASP A 113 3.86 -11.11 -13.05
C ASP A 113 5.13 -11.60 -13.75
N MET A 114 5.90 -12.42 -13.02
CA MET A 114 7.18 -12.94 -13.52
C MET A 114 6.99 -13.84 -14.74
N GLU A 115 5.86 -14.53 -14.88
CA GLU A 115 5.59 -15.35 -16.07
C GLU A 115 5.35 -14.48 -17.30
N ALA A 116 4.67 -13.34 -17.14
CA ALA A 116 4.48 -12.37 -18.19
C ALA A 116 5.81 -11.71 -18.60
N VAL A 117 6.64 -11.34 -17.62
CA VAL A 117 7.98 -10.77 -17.87
C VAL A 117 8.88 -11.77 -18.59
N GLU A 118 8.94 -13.02 -18.13
CA GLU A 118 9.71 -14.10 -18.75
C GLU A 118 9.24 -14.34 -20.20
N ARG A 119 7.92 -14.33 -20.43
CA ARG A 119 7.34 -14.47 -21.77
C ARG A 119 7.72 -13.30 -22.68
N GLU A 120 7.69 -12.07 -22.18
CA GLU A 120 8.10 -10.89 -22.94
C GLU A 120 9.59 -10.95 -23.29
N ILE A 121 10.43 -11.28 -22.31
CA ILE A 121 11.88 -11.44 -22.48
C ILE A 121 12.19 -12.52 -23.53
N ARG A 122 11.52 -13.68 -23.47
CA ARG A 122 11.62 -14.76 -24.46
C ARG A 122 11.10 -14.33 -25.83
N SER A 123 9.97 -13.63 -25.89
CA SER A 123 9.39 -13.16 -27.16
C SER A 123 10.24 -12.10 -27.86
N ARG A 124 11.01 -11.33 -27.08
CA ARG A 124 11.95 -10.32 -27.57
C ARG A 124 13.35 -10.88 -27.86
N GLY A 125 13.57 -12.18 -27.63
CA GLY A 125 14.83 -12.86 -27.93
C GLY A 125 16.01 -12.38 -27.11
N LEU A 126 15.76 -11.88 -25.88
CA LEU A 126 16.81 -11.43 -24.97
C LEU A 126 17.40 -12.59 -24.12
N ILE A 127 16.86 -13.79 -24.28
CA ILE A 127 17.39 -15.10 -23.87
C ILE A 127 16.82 -16.19 -24.78
#